data_AF-A0A554GS08-F1
#
_entry.id   AF-A0A554GS08-F1
#
_cell.length_a   1.000
_cell.length_b   1.000
_cell.length_c   1.000
_cell.angle_alpha   90.00
_cell.angle_beta   90.00
_cell.angle_gamma   90.00
#
_symmetry.space_group_name_H-M   'P 1'
#
loop_
_entity.id
_entity.type
_entity.pdbx_description
1 polymer ?
#
loop_
_entity_poly.entity_id
_entity_poly.type
_entity_poly.pdbx_seq_one_letter_code
_entity_poly.pdbx_strand_id
1 'polypeptide(L)'
;MSATSNGDATQALLALCADRSRWNEELHAETVKDLVARGADVNARDASGMTPLHAAAEFGTAPVAQVLLERGADVNAIDGLGRTPLAAARLKQEDRWVVYSGRTADFDAVLQALEAAGGKPRIPFERSADPFAPFPVDGDALLQALEAQGRALSFRHTPNSAQEVAGGLHSLGEPSKALAMLKVLRDTLGMAPRKAHLKGDLTLDRAFFHHGDLEVDGHLRIHGPFAVTGSVLVHGVVWDRGSDSLVNVLGDVKCHALHTSGELSIGGILEARDVVLGYYNDHMLKAARIRAAVVIEDDHAFLSTVESPHHFDLERYRDGAGVHEELQALFVDEVFEMDDEEEPRLDRRKLFERISKGLPVFRK
;
A
#
# COMPACT_ATOMS: atom_id res chain seq x y z
N MET A 1 -14.28 -25.53 31.69
CA MET A 1 -13.52 -24.31 31.38
C MET A 1 -12.82 -24.57 30.07
N SER A 2 -13.15 -23.82 29.02
CA SER A 2 -12.50 -23.98 27.71
C SER A 2 -11.08 -23.42 27.81
N ALA A 3 -10.07 -24.23 27.52
CA ALA A 3 -8.74 -23.71 27.25
C ALA A 3 -8.81 -23.01 25.90
N THR A 4 -8.93 -21.68 25.90
CA THR A 4 -8.73 -20.89 24.67
C THR A 4 -7.34 -21.21 24.17
N SER A 5 -7.24 -21.67 22.93
CA SER A 5 -5.98 -22.12 22.36
C SER A 5 -4.98 -20.96 22.30
N ASN A 6 -3.68 -21.26 22.30
CA ASN A 6 -2.64 -20.25 22.12
C ASN A 6 -2.86 -19.44 20.82
N GLY A 7 -3.49 -20.06 19.81
CA GLY A 7 -3.93 -19.39 18.58
C GLY A 7 -4.96 -18.29 18.83
N ASP A 8 -5.98 -18.54 19.65
CA ASP A 8 -7.02 -17.56 19.99
C ASP A 8 -6.45 -16.34 20.72
N ALA A 9 -5.53 -16.58 21.68
CA ALA A 9 -4.85 -15.51 22.41
C ALA A 9 -3.92 -14.69 21.50
N THR A 10 -3.21 -15.34 20.57
CA THR A 10 -2.35 -14.67 19.59
C THR A 10 -3.17 -13.84 18.58
N GLN A 11 -4.27 -14.38 18.07
CA GLN A 11 -5.15 -13.64 17.16
C GLN A 11 -5.84 -12.45 17.85
N ALA A 12 -6.22 -12.59 19.12
CA ALA A 12 -6.73 -11.46 19.90
C ALA A 12 -5.68 -10.35 20.08
N LEU A 13 -4.41 -10.70 20.33
CA LEU A 13 -3.31 -9.74 20.42
C LEU A 13 -3.07 -9.02 19.08
N LEU A 14 -3.02 -9.76 17.97
CA LEU A 14 -2.88 -9.17 16.63
C LEU A 14 -4.06 -8.27 16.25
N ALA A 15 -5.29 -8.67 16.57
CA ALA A 15 -6.49 -7.88 16.28
C ALA A 15 -6.52 -6.54 17.04
N LEU A 16 -6.03 -6.51 18.29
CA LEU A 16 -5.84 -5.26 19.03
C LEU A 16 -4.73 -4.38 18.44
N CYS A 17 -3.71 -4.98 17.81
CA CYS A 17 -2.64 -4.22 17.16
C CYS A 17 -3.01 -3.68 15.77
N ALA A 18 -3.93 -4.34 15.06
CA ALA A 18 -4.36 -3.93 13.73
C ALA A 18 -5.39 -2.77 13.75
N ASP A 19 -6.16 -2.63 14.82
CA ASP A 19 -7.23 -1.62 14.92
C ASP A 19 -6.79 -0.36 15.67
N ARG A 20 -6.49 0.71 14.90
CA ARG A 20 -6.10 2.02 15.42
C ARG A 20 -7.15 2.66 16.34
N SER A 21 -8.44 2.35 16.18
CA SER A 21 -9.52 2.96 16.95
C SER A 21 -9.62 2.36 18.35
N ARG A 22 -9.48 1.03 18.44
CA ARG A 22 -9.55 0.26 19.70
C ARG A 22 -8.29 0.39 20.56
N TRP A 23 -7.17 0.80 19.96
CA TRP A 23 -5.88 0.89 20.63
C TRP A 23 -5.92 1.70 21.95
N ASN A 24 -6.56 2.88 21.94
CA ASN A 24 -6.61 3.76 23.11
C ASN A 24 -7.55 3.27 24.22
N GLU A 25 -8.49 2.36 23.91
CA GLU A 25 -9.54 1.92 24.82
C GLU A 25 -9.29 0.51 25.38
N GLU A 26 -8.72 -0.39 24.58
CA GLU A 26 -8.61 -1.82 24.90
C GLU A 26 -7.18 -2.32 25.12
N LEU A 27 -6.17 -1.72 24.49
CA LEU A 27 -4.80 -2.22 24.53
C LEU A 27 -3.93 -1.49 25.55
N HIS A 28 -4.17 -1.82 26.82
CA HIS A 28 -3.31 -1.42 27.94
C HIS A 28 -2.45 -2.59 28.45
N ALA A 29 -1.54 -2.29 29.37
CA ALA A 29 -0.53 -3.23 29.86
C ALA A 29 -1.13 -4.52 30.45
N GLU A 30 -2.29 -4.44 31.10
CA GLU A 30 -2.98 -5.58 31.73
C GLU A 30 -3.60 -6.50 30.67
N THR A 31 -4.26 -5.97 29.64
CA THR A 31 -4.75 -6.75 28.49
C THR A 31 -3.61 -7.55 27.84
N VAL A 32 -2.45 -6.93 27.66
CA VAL A 32 -1.26 -7.62 27.11
C VAL A 32 -0.71 -8.65 28.09
N LYS A 33 -0.59 -8.33 29.40
CA LYS A 33 -0.15 -9.29 30.43
C LYS A 33 -1.04 -10.54 30.43
N ASP A 34 -2.35 -10.36 30.32
CA ASP A 34 -3.36 -11.43 30.34
C ASP A 34 -3.37 -12.27 29.06
N LEU A 35 -3.28 -11.64 27.88
CA LEU A 35 -3.17 -12.36 26.61
C LEU A 35 -1.88 -13.20 26.55
N VAL A 36 -0.75 -12.65 26.98
CA VAL A 36 0.52 -13.40 27.06
C VAL A 36 0.46 -14.50 28.13
N ALA A 37 -0.22 -14.27 29.27
CA ALA A 37 -0.45 -15.33 30.27
C ALA A 37 -1.36 -16.46 29.74
N ARG A 38 -2.22 -16.16 28.75
CA ARG A 38 -3.03 -17.13 27.99
C ARG A 38 -2.29 -17.74 26.79
N GLY A 39 -0.98 -17.50 26.65
CA GLY A 39 -0.14 -18.11 25.62
C GLY A 39 -0.12 -17.40 24.26
N ALA A 40 -0.46 -16.10 24.21
CA ALA A 40 -0.25 -15.29 23.02
C ALA A 40 1.25 -15.16 22.68
N ASP A 41 1.60 -15.33 21.41
CA ASP A 41 2.96 -15.09 20.91
C ASP A 41 3.22 -13.58 20.79
N VAL A 42 4.16 -13.08 21.60
CA VAL A 42 4.60 -11.66 21.63
C VAL A 42 5.33 -11.22 20.36
N ASN A 43 5.79 -12.16 19.54
CA ASN A 43 6.50 -11.93 18.27
C ASN A 43 5.65 -12.28 17.04
N ALA A 44 4.37 -12.60 17.23
CA ALA A 44 3.43 -12.80 16.15
C ALA A 44 3.38 -11.57 15.23
N ARG A 45 3.11 -11.81 13.95
CA ARG A 45 3.07 -10.74 12.93
C ARG A 45 1.68 -10.62 12.32
N ASP A 46 1.23 -9.38 12.13
CA ASP A 46 0.01 -9.09 11.38
C ASP A 46 0.23 -9.16 9.85
N ALA A 47 -0.81 -8.82 9.08
CA ALA A 47 -0.73 -8.78 7.61
C ALA A 47 0.29 -7.73 7.08
N SER A 48 0.57 -6.68 7.87
CA SER A 48 1.60 -5.68 7.59
C SER A 48 3.01 -6.15 7.97
N GLY A 49 3.14 -7.29 8.65
CA GLY A 49 4.39 -7.82 9.18
C GLY A 49 4.81 -7.22 10.53
N MET A 50 3.99 -6.34 11.11
CA MET A 50 4.24 -5.69 12.40
C MET A 50 4.07 -6.68 13.54
N THR A 51 4.93 -6.58 14.55
CA THR A 51 4.76 -7.26 15.84
C THR A 51 4.00 -6.35 16.83
N PRO A 52 3.45 -6.89 17.93
CA PRO A 52 2.89 -6.08 19.01
C PRO A 52 3.81 -4.96 19.51
N LEU A 53 5.13 -5.17 19.47
CA LEU A 53 6.12 -4.15 19.85
C LEU A 53 6.26 -3.03 18.81
N HIS A 54 6.09 -3.31 17.52
CA HIS A 54 6.01 -2.26 16.48
C HIS A 54 4.79 -1.39 16.68
N ALA A 55 3.64 -1.98 16.98
CA ALA A 55 2.43 -1.20 17.22
C ALA A 55 2.57 -0.39 18.52
N ALA A 56 3.12 -0.98 19.60
CA ALA A 56 3.41 -0.25 20.83
C ALA A 56 4.34 0.96 20.62
N ALA A 57 5.27 0.83 19.67
CA ALA A 57 6.14 1.90 19.20
C ALA A 57 5.41 2.95 18.34
N GLU A 58 4.56 2.54 17.39
CA GLU A 58 3.82 3.45 16.51
C GLU A 58 2.81 4.33 17.28
N PHE A 59 2.23 3.80 18.36
CA PHE A 59 1.27 4.54 19.21
C PHE A 59 1.88 5.18 20.46
N GLY A 60 3.19 5.03 20.68
CA GLY A 60 3.89 5.61 21.84
C GLY A 60 3.32 5.09 23.17
N THR A 61 3.30 3.78 23.42
CA THR A 61 2.73 3.21 24.65
C THR A 61 3.78 2.53 25.53
N ALA A 62 4.52 3.33 26.30
CA ALA A 62 5.63 2.85 27.12
C ALA A 62 5.29 1.68 28.07
N PRO A 63 4.13 1.65 28.78
CA PRO A 63 3.77 0.51 29.62
C PRO A 63 3.57 -0.80 28.84
N VAL A 64 3.01 -0.73 27.62
CA VAL A 64 2.83 -1.91 26.76
C VAL A 64 4.17 -2.37 26.19
N ALA A 65 5.00 -1.44 25.72
CA ALA A 65 6.35 -1.75 25.23
C ALA A 65 7.21 -2.42 26.32
N GLN A 66 7.17 -1.92 27.56
CA GLN A 66 7.87 -2.54 28.71
C GLN A 66 7.41 -3.98 28.95
N VAL A 67 6.09 -4.23 29.02
CA VAL A 67 5.55 -5.59 29.19
C VAL A 67 6.00 -6.52 28.06
N LEU A 68 5.96 -6.07 26.81
CA LEU A 68 6.38 -6.89 25.67
C LEU A 68 7.87 -7.25 25.74
N LEU A 69 8.72 -6.28 26.09
CA LEU A 69 10.17 -6.49 26.29
C LEU A 69 10.46 -7.46 27.46
N GLU A 70 9.79 -7.29 28.61
CA GLU A 70 9.88 -8.22 29.76
C GLU A 70 9.47 -9.66 29.40
N ARG A 71 8.59 -9.82 28.40
CA ARG A 71 8.10 -11.12 27.92
C ARG A 71 8.89 -11.67 26.74
N GLY A 72 10.00 -11.04 26.36
CA GLY A 72 10.91 -11.54 25.31
C GLY A 72 10.48 -11.19 23.88
N ALA A 73 9.78 -10.06 23.68
CA ALA A 73 9.60 -9.51 22.35
C ALA A 73 10.95 -9.12 21.72
N ASP A 74 11.11 -9.43 20.43
CA ASP A 74 12.30 -9.08 19.65
C ASP A 74 12.30 -7.57 19.36
N VAL A 75 13.13 -6.85 20.13
CA VAL A 75 13.36 -5.41 20.02
C VAL A 75 13.90 -4.97 18.64
N ASN A 76 14.45 -5.90 17.87
CA ASN A 76 15.03 -5.67 16.55
C ASN A 76 14.26 -6.40 15.42
N ALA A 77 13.04 -6.87 15.70
CA ALA A 77 12.14 -7.41 14.68
C ALA A 77 11.94 -6.42 13.53
N ILE A 78 11.65 -6.94 12.33
CA ILE A 78 11.53 -6.12 11.11
C ILE A 78 10.12 -6.28 10.52
N ASP A 79 9.41 -5.16 10.35
CA ASP A 79 8.07 -5.12 9.73
C ASP A 79 8.10 -5.19 8.19
N GLY A 80 6.92 -5.17 7.54
CA GLY A 80 6.81 -5.17 6.08
C GLY A 80 7.38 -3.93 5.38
N LEU A 81 7.67 -2.85 6.12
CA LEU A 81 8.35 -1.65 5.65
C LEU A 81 9.86 -1.68 5.94
N GLY A 82 10.40 -2.78 6.49
CA GLY A 82 11.82 -2.90 6.81
C GLY A 82 12.24 -2.10 8.05
N ARG A 83 11.29 -1.59 8.83
CA ARG A 83 11.52 -0.80 10.05
C ARG A 83 11.68 -1.73 11.25
N THR A 84 12.43 -1.28 12.25
CA THR A 84 12.37 -1.83 13.62
C THR A 84 11.34 -1.07 14.45
N PRO A 85 10.95 -1.57 15.65
CA PRO A 85 10.13 -0.79 16.58
C PRO A 85 10.78 0.57 16.90
N LEU A 86 12.10 0.64 17.05
CA LEU A 86 12.79 1.90 17.32
C LEU A 86 12.71 2.88 16.15
N ALA A 87 12.80 2.39 14.91
CA ALA A 87 12.61 3.21 13.71
C ALA A 87 11.17 3.73 13.59
N ALA A 88 10.17 2.86 13.84
CA ALA A 88 8.75 3.22 13.79
C ALA A 88 8.40 4.28 14.86
N ALA A 89 8.89 4.14 16.09
CA ALA A 89 8.68 5.13 17.15
C ALA A 89 9.27 6.50 16.80
N ARG A 90 10.50 6.55 16.27
CA ARG A 90 11.15 7.81 15.86
C ARG A 90 10.38 8.53 14.76
N LEU A 91 10.02 7.80 13.70
CA LEU A 91 9.22 8.34 12.60
C LEU A 91 7.89 8.96 13.11
N LYS A 92 7.23 8.29 14.06
CA LYS A 92 5.97 8.76 14.64
C LYS A 92 6.12 9.92 15.62
N GLN A 93 7.19 9.97 16.42
CA GLN A 93 7.43 11.08 17.34
C GLN A 93 7.48 12.44 16.62
N GLU A 94 7.95 12.45 15.36
CA GLU A 94 8.02 13.66 14.54
C GLU A 94 6.72 14.01 13.79
N ASP A 95 5.65 13.24 13.94
CA ASP A 95 4.33 13.61 13.43
C ASP A 95 3.80 14.81 14.23
N ARG A 96 3.29 15.85 13.55
CA ARG A 96 2.80 17.08 14.21
C ARG A 96 1.75 16.81 15.28
N TRP A 97 0.93 15.77 15.10
CA TRP A 97 -0.12 15.40 16.06
C TRP A 97 0.43 14.93 17.42
N VAL A 98 1.65 14.37 17.49
CA VAL A 98 2.27 13.96 18.77
C VAL A 98 2.54 15.17 19.64
N VAL A 99 3.06 16.25 19.04
CA VAL A 99 3.29 17.53 19.72
C VAL A 99 1.96 18.17 20.13
N TYR A 100 0.96 18.24 19.25
CA TYR A 100 -0.34 18.84 19.56
C TYR A 100 -1.17 18.06 20.59
N SER A 101 -1.01 16.74 20.68
CA SER A 101 -1.67 15.89 21.67
C SER A 101 -0.92 15.84 23.02
N GLY A 102 0.25 16.47 23.13
CA GLY A 102 1.07 16.47 24.35
C GLY A 102 1.75 15.12 24.65
N ARG A 103 1.76 14.18 23.69
CA ARG A 103 2.21 12.79 23.89
C ARG A 103 3.71 12.58 23.68
N THR A 104 4.49 13.64 23.47
CA THR A 104 5.95 13.57 23.27
C THR A 104 6.65 12.75 24.34
N ALA A 105 6.26 12.91 25.62
CA ALA A 105 6.83 12.18 26.75
C ALA A 105 6.54 10.66 26.70
N ASP A 106 5.39 10.23 26.16
CA ASP A 106 5.08 8.81 26.00
C ASP A 106 6.01 8.17 24.96
N PHE A 107 6.24 8.88 23.85
CA PHE A 107 7.18 8.45 22.80
C PHE A 107 8.63 8.48 23.31
N ASP A 108 9.06 9.49 24.05
CA ASP A 108 10.38 9.52 24.69
C ASP A 108 10.60 8.31 25.61
N ALA A 109 9.59 7.95 26.41
CA ALA A 109 9.66 6.78 27.30
C ALA A 109 9.70 5.45 26.53
N VAL A 110 9.00 5.33 25.39
CA VAL A 110 9.13 4.19 24.48
C VAL A 110 10.52 4.10 23.87
N LEU A 111 11.05 5.21 23.36
CA LEU A 111 12.39 5.26 22.75
C LEU A 111 13.45 4.83 23.75
N GLN A 112 13.41 5.35 24.98
CA GLN A 112 14.31 4.95 26.07
C GLN A 112 14.20 3.46 26.40
N ALA A 113 12.98 2.89 26.46
CA ALA A 113 12.78 1.48 26.74
C ALA A 113 13.35 0.57 25.63
N LEU A 114 13.12 0.94 24.36
CA LEU A 114 13.65 0.21 23.20
C LEU A 114 15.18 0.29 23.12
N GLU A 115 15.77 1.47 23.36
CA GLU A 115 17.22 1.66 23.39
C GLU A 115 17.88 0.91 24.55
N ALA A 116 17.28 0.94 25.75
CA ALA A 116 17.76 0.19 26.91
C ALA A 116 17.71 -1.34 26.69
N ALA A 117 16.76 -1.83 25.90
CA ALA A 117 16.68 -3.23 25.50
C ALA A 117 17.62 -3.61 24.33
N GLY A 118 18.42 -2.68 23.81
CA GLY A 118 19.36 -2.93 22.69
C GLY A 118 18.71 -2.85 21.30
N GLY A 119 17.58 -2.16 21.18
CA GLY A 119 16.95 -1.81 19.92
C GLY A 119 17.84 -0.90 19.07
N LYS A 120 17.85 -1.14 17.76
CA LYS A 120 18.62 -0.36 16.78
C LYS A 120 17.67 0.31 15.79
N PRO A 121 17.96 1.56 15.36
CA PRO A 121 17.12 2.27 14.39
C PRO A 121 17.25 1.69 12.98
N ARG A 122 18.27 0.88 12.72
CA ARG A 122 18.49 0.19 11.45
C ARG A 122 19.08 -1.19 11.70
N ILE A 123 18.49 -2.20 11.06
CA ILE A 123 19.02 -3.56 10.99
C ILE A 123 19.14 -3.89 9.50
N PRO A 124 20.35 -4.15 8.96
CA PRO A 124 20.50 -4.70 7.62
C PRO A 124 19.87 -6.09 7.56
N PHE A 125 19.14 -6.37 6.47
CA PHE A 125 18.52 -7.67 6.22
C PHE A 125 18.75 -8.11 4.77
N GLU A 126 18.69 -9.42 4.52
CA GLU A 126 18.92 -9.98 3.19
C GLU A 126 17.66 -9.92 2.31
N ARG A 127 17.85 -9.87 0.99
CA ARG A 127 16.75 -9.87 0.02
C ARG A 127 16.05 -11.23 0.04
N SER A 128 14.80 -11.25 0.50
CA SER A 128 13.96 -12.45 0.46
C SER A 128 13.57 -12.84 -0.98
N ALA A 129 13.31 -14.13 -1.18
CA ALA A 129 12.65 -14.63 -2.37
C ALA A 129 11.16 -14.22 -2.43
N ASP A 130 10.51 -14.05 -1.27
CA ASP A 130 9.13 -13.59 -1.14
C ASP A 130 8.95 -12.21 -1.81
N PRO A 131 7.99 -12.04 -2.74
CA PRO A 131 7.68 -10.73 -3.34
C PRO A 131 7.05 -9.73 -2.37
N PHE A 132 6.52 -10.16 -1.22
CA PHE A 132 5.86 -9.29 -0.24
C PHE A 132 6.72 -8.97 0.99
N ALA A 133 7.92 -9.53 1.09
CA ALA A 133 8.89 -9.18 2.11
C ALA A 133 9.50 -7.78 1.85
N PRO A 134 9.97 -7.07 2.88
CA PRO A 134 10.70 -5.83 2.68
C PRO A 134 11.90 -6.06 1.76
N PHE A 135 12.15 -5.12 0.85
CA PHE A 135 13.27 -5.17 -0.08
C PHE A 135 14.39 -4.28 0.48
N PRO A 136 15.59 -4.82 0.76
CA PRO A 136 16.64 -4.08 1.44
C PRO A 136 17.22 -2.97 0.54
N VAL A 137 17.54 -1.83 1.15
CA VAL A 137 18.13 -0.67 0.46
C VAL A 137 19.37 -0.19 1.23
N ASP A 138 20.42 0.12 0.50
CA ASP A 138 21.49 0.96 1.02
C ASP A 138 21.02 2.43 0.99
N GLY A 139 20.37 2.86 2.08
CA GLY A 139 19.85 4.21 2.20
C GLY A 139 20.93 5.30 2.13
N ASP A 140 22.17 5.00 2.51
CA ASP A 140 23.26 5.99 2.46
C ASP A 140 23.75 6.18 1.01
N ALA A 141 23.86 5.09 0.25
CA ALA A 141 24.11 5.15 -1.19
C ALA A 141 22.95 5.82 -1.95
N LEU A 142 21.69 5.57 -1.54
CA LEU A 142 20.51 6.24 -2.09
C LEU A 142 20.57 7.76 -1.86
N LEU A 143 20.84 8.21 -0.62
CA LEU A 143 20.94 9.64 -0.30
C LEU A 143 22.06 10.32 -1.11
N GLN A 144 23.25 9.69 -1.19
CA GLN A 144 24.36 10.20 -2.01
C GLN A 144 23.99 10.32 -3.50
N ALA A 145 23.28 9.34 -4.06
CA ALA A 145 22.85 9.37 -5.46
C ALA A 145 21.80 10.47 -5.73
N LEU A 146 20.98 10.81 -4.74
CA LEU A 146 19.99 11.89 -4.82
C LEU A 146 20.65 13.27 -4.71
N GLU A 147 21.58 13.45 -3.77
CA GLU A 147 22.42 14.65 -3.64
C GLU A 147 23.20 14.93 -4.93
N ALA A 148 23.81 13.90 -5.52
CA ALA A 148 24.56 14.00 -6.78
C ALA A 148 23.70 14.46 -7.98
N GLN A 149 22.37 14.29 -7.91
CA GLN A 149 21.42 14.78 -8.92
C GLN A 149 20.83 16.15 -8.58
N GLY A 150 21.33 16.82 -7.53
CA GLY A 150 20.77 18.08 -7.04
C GLY A 150 19.39 17.94 -6.38
N ARG A 151 19.00 16.72 -6.01
CA ARG A 151 17.67 16.40 -5.47
C ARG A 151 17.76 16.31 -3.96
N ALA A 152 17.90 17.47 -3.31
CA ALA A 152 17.82 17.58 -1.86
C ALA A 152 16.44 17.08 -1.40
N LEU A 153 16.42 15.93 -0.72
CA LEU A 153 15.22 15.25 -0.28
C LEU A 153 15.23 15.15 1.23
N SER A 154 14.20 15.71 1.87
CA SER A 154 13.99 15.60 3.31
C SER A 154 13.41 14.23 3.67
N PHE A 155 14.14 13.16 3.33
CA PHE A 155 14.03 11.92 4.10
C PHE A 155 14.47 12.29 5.52
N ARG A 156 13.53 12.28 6.47
CA ARG A 156 13.83 12.64 7.85
C ARG A 156 14.77 11.64 8.52
N HIS A 157 14.76 10.40 8.02
CA HIS A 157 15.66 9.31 8.40
C HIS A 157 16.15 8.57 7.15
N THR A 158 17.34 7.98 7.21
CA THR A 158 17.87 7.10 6.16
C THR A 158 16.97 5.87 6.00
N PRO A 159 16.36 5.62 4.82
CA PRO A 159 15.43 4.51 4.64
C PRO A 159 16.15 3.16 4.66
N ASN A 160 15.48 2.14 5.20
CA ASN A 160 16.01 0.78 5.31
C ASN A 160 15.39 -0.19 4.27
N SER A 161 14.26 0.17 3.66
CA SER A 161 13.66 -0.61 2.57
C SER A 161 13.12 0.23 1.41
N ALA A 162 12.88 -0.45 0.28
CA ALA A 162 12.26 0.15 -0.88
C ALA A 162 10.76 0.44 -0.67
N GLN A 163 10.08 -0.33 0.19
CA GLN A 163 8.69 -0.08 0.59
C GLN A 163 8.56 1.22 1.39
N GLU A 164 9.54 1.52 2.26
CA GLU A 164 9.61 2.78 3.00
C GLU A 164 9.81 3.97 2.05
N VAL A 165 10.72 3.83 1.08
CA VAL A 165 10.90 4.85 0.01
C VAL A 165 9.61 5.02 -0.81
N ALA A 166 8.94 3.93 -1.18
CA ALA A 166 7.69 3.95 -1.93
C ALA A 166 6.56 4.66 -1.16
N GLY A 167 6.43 4.39 0.14
CA GLY A 167 5.49 5.09 1.02
C GLY A 167 5.75 6.60 1.11
N GLY A 168 7.01 7.03 1.05
CA GLY A 168 7.40 8.44 1.07
C GLY A 168 7.14 9.23 -0.23
N LEU A 169 6.74 8.60 -1.34
CA LEU A 169 6.68 9.26 -2.65
C LEU A 169 5.62 10.38 -2.75
N HIS A 170 4.51 10.30 -2.01
CA HIS A 170 3.45 11.33 -1.98
C HIS A 170 3.99 12.71 -1.56
N SER A 171 4.96 12.73 -0.64
CA SER A 171 5.52 13.97 -0.09
C SER A 171 6.26 14.83 -1.13
N LEU A 172 6.39 14.34 -2.37
CA LEU A 172 6.97 15.06 -3.50
C LEU A 172 5.95 15.89 -4.30
N GLY A 173 4.65 15.59 -4.17
CA GLY A 173 3.52 16.33 -4.76
C GLY A 173 3.45 16.34 -6.30
N GLU A 174 4.29 15.57 -7.00
CA GLU A 174 4.24 15.46 -8.46
C GLU A 174 4.67 14.06 -8.95
N PRO A 175 3.88 13.40 -9.82
CA PRO A 175 4.23 12.15 -10.52
C PRO A 175 5.64 12.13 -11.13
N SER A 176 6.05 13.26 -11.72
CA SER A 176 7.38 13.43 -12.32
C SER A 176 8.51 13.20 -11.32
N LYS A 177 8.35 13.70 -10.10
CA LYS A 177 9.36 13.61 -9.03
C LYS A 177 9.36 12.22 -8.40
N ALA A 178 8.18 11.61 -8.26
CA ALA A 178 8.02 10.24 -7.76
C ALA A 178 8.65 9.21 -8.71
N LEU A 179 8.35 9.26 -10.02
CA LEU A 179 9.00 8.42 -11.03
C LEU A 179 10.52 8.65 -11.10
N ALA A 180 10.97 9.91 -10.99
CA ALA A 180 12.40 10.19 -10.95
C ALA A 180 13.07 9.62 -9.68
N MET A 181 12.41 9.67 -8.50
CA MET A 181 12.91 9.03 -7.27
C MET A 181 13.02 7.51 -7.47
N LEU A 182 11.97 6.89 -7.99
CA LEU A 182 11.93 5.45 -8.21
C LEU A 182 13.00 4.98 -9.21
N LYS A 183 13.40 5.82 -10.18
CA LYS A 183 14.57 5.59 -11.04
C LYS A 183 15.90 5.59 -10.25
N VAL A 184 16.13 6.58 -9.38
CA VAL A 184 17.35 6.61 -8.55
C VAL A 184 17.40 5.42 -7.59
N LEU A 185 16.26 5.07 -6.98
CA LEU A 185 16.15 3.86 -6.17
C LEU A 185 16.54 2.61 -6.97
N ARG A 186 15.91 2.38 -8.13
CA ARG A 186 16.25 1.26 -9.04
C ARG A 186 17.75 1.20 -9.34
N ASP A 187 18.36 2.34 -9.65
CA ASP A 187 19.76 2.43 -10.06
C ASP A 187 20.75 2.24 -8.89
N THR A 188 20.32 2.44 -7.64
CA THR A 188 21.11 2.25 -6.41
C THR A 188 20.93 0.87 -5.76
N LEU A 189 19.94 0.07 -6.16
CA LEU A 189 19.73 -1.27 -5.56
C LEU A 189 20.92 -2.22 -5.74
N GLY A 190 21.79 -2.01 -6.74
CA GLY A 190 22.99 -2.83 -6.95
C GLY A 190 22.73 -4.31 -7.27
N MET A 191 21.47 -4.67 -7.56
CA MET A 191 21.03 -6.04 -7.80
C MET A 191 20.34 -6.18 -9.15
N ALA A 192 20.27 -7.39 -9.69
CA ALA A 192 19.50 -7.64 -10.91
C ALA A 192 17.98 -7.54 -10.66
N PRO A 193 17.20 -6.97 -11.61
CA PRO A 193 15.76 -7.08 -11.63
C PRO A 193 15.35 -8.53 -11.88
N ARG A 194 14.18 -8.93 -11.35
CA ARG A 194 13.59 -10.25 -11.58
C ARG A 194 12.16 -10.09 -12.09
N LYS A 195 11.63 -11.08 -12.80
CA LYS A 195 10.19 -11.18 -13.02
C LYS A 195 9.53 -11.85 -11.82
N ALA A 196 8.48 -11.25 -11.26
CA ALA A 196 7.52 -11.93 -10.37
C ALA A 196 6.26 -12.32 -11.16
N HIS A 197 5.70 -13.47 -10.83
CA HIS A 197 4.41 -13.94 -11.36
C HIS A 197 3.56 -14.39 -10.18
N LEU A 198 2.48 -13.67 -9.91
CA LEU A 198 1.55 -13.88 -8.80
C LEU A 198 0.26 -14.47 -9.36
N LYS A 199 -0.27 -15.52 -8.72
CA LYS A 199 -1.46 -16.22 -9.20
C LYS A 199 -2.70 -15.88 -8.40
N GLY A 200 -3.82 -15.70 -9.10
CA GLY A 200 -5.11 -15.35 -8.53
C GLY A 200 -5.22 -13.86 -8.19
N ASP A 201 -6.39 -13.50 -7.67
CA ASP A 201 -6.69 -12.15 -7.19
C ASP A 201 -5.71 -11.73 -6.08
N LEU A 202 -5.19 -10.52 -6.21
CA LEU A 202 -4.31 -9.89 -5.25
C LEU A 202 -4.95 -8.62 -4.70
N THR A 203 -4.98 -8.50 -3.38
CA THR A 203 -5.34 -7.26 -2.67
C THR A 203 -4.13 -6.81 -1.86
N LEU A 204 -3.76 -5.54 -1.97
CA LEU A 204 -2.58 -4.94 -1.36
C LEU A 204 -3.00 -3.85 -0.37
N ASP A 205 -3.22 -4.26 0.87
CA ASP A 205 -3.57 -3.38 2.02
C ASP A 205 -2.33 -2.78 2.71
N ARG A 206 -1.14 -2.92 2.10
CA ARG A 206 0.15 -2.42 2.61
C ARG A 206 1.07 -2.01 1.47
N ALA A 207 2.12 -1.26 1.79
CA ALA A 207 3.10 -0.84 0.79
C ALA A 207 3.75 -2.04 0.08
N PHE A 208 3.75 -2.02 -1.24
CA PHE A 208 4.33 -3.05 -2.10
C PHE A 208 5.45 -2.46 -2.95
N PHE A 209 6.58 -3.16 -3.02
CA PHE A 209 7.69 -2.81 -3.91
C PHE A 209 8.19 -4.03 -4.67
N HIS A 210 8.42 -3.88 -5.97
CA HIS A 210 9.08 -4.91 -6.78
C HIS A 210 10.18 -4.35 -7.71
N HIS A 211 11.35 -4.98 -7.65
CA HIS A 211 12.46 -4.69 -8.56
C HIS A 211 12.48 -5.65 -9.77
N GLY A 212 12.00 -5.14 -10.90
CA GLY A 212 11.82 -5.84 -12.16
C GLY A 212 10.36 -5.89 -12.58
N ASP A 213 9.99 -6.86 -13.42
CA ASP A 213 8.66 -6.95 -14.01
C ASP A 213 7.69 -7.71 -13.09
N LEU A 214 6.45 -7.24 -13.00
CA LEU A 214 5.39 -7.89 -12.23
C LEU A 214 4.31 -8.43 -13.17
N GLU A 215 3.94 -9.70 -13.01
CA GLU A 215 2.78 -10.31 -13.65
C GLU A 215 1.79 -10.78 -12.58
N VAL A 216 0.51 -10.48 -12.75
CA VAL A 216 -0.60 -10.91 -11.90
C VAL A 216 -1.64 -11.65 -12.75
N ASP A 217 -1.85 -12.92 -12.47
CA ASP A 217 -2.83 -13.81 -13.13
C ASP A 217 -4.17 -13.76 -12.37
N GLY A 218 -4.82 -12.59 -12.39
CA GLY A 218 -6.04 -12.29 -11.64
C GLY A 218 -6.30 -10.77 -11.55
N HIS A 219 -7.27 -10.36 -10.72
CA HIS A 219 -7.50 -8.94 -10.44
C HIS A 219 -6.44 -8.38 -9.47
N LEU A 220 -6.08 -7.10 -9.62
CA LEU A 220 -5.16 -6.39 -8.72
C LEU A 220 -5.89 -5.24 -8.02
N ARG A 221 -6.02 -5.32 -6.70
CA ARG A 221 -6.60 -4.26 -5.84
C ARG A 221 -5.49 -3.62 -5.03
N ILE A 222 -5.36 -2.30 -5.15
CA ILE A 222 -4.32 -1.49 -4.51
C ILE A 222 -5.01 -0.54 -3.53
N HIS A 223 -4.69 -0.67 -2.24
CA HIS A 223 -5.19 0.16 -1.15
C HIS A 223 -4.05 0.84 -0.36
N GLY A 224 -2.84 0.87 -0.93
CA GLY A 224 -1.66 1.45 -0.31
C GLY A 224 -0.54 1.70 -1.34
N PRO A 225 0.62 2.22 -0.90
CA PRO A 225 1.71 2.60 -1.80
C PRO A 225 2.21 1.42 -2.65
N PHE A 226 2.31 1.60 -3.96
CA PHE A 226 2.66 0.53 -4.90
C PHE A 226 3.77 0.99 -5.84
N ALA A 227 4.92 0.32 -5.83
CA ALA A 227 6.07 0.72 -6.63
C ALA A 227 6.68 -0.46 -7.41
N VAL A 228 6.84 -0.33 -8.73
CA VAL A 228 7.45 -1.36 -9.59
C VAL A 228 8.49 -0.72 -10.52
N THR A 229 9.71 -1.25 -10.52
CA THR A 229 10.80 -0.66 -11.33
C THR A 229 10.89 -1.18 -12.77
N GLY A 230 10.13 -2.22 -13.10
CA GLY A 230 9.95 -2.74 -14.47
C GLY A 230 8.52 -2.47 -14.96
N SER A 231 8.04 -3.33 -15.86
CA SER A 231 6.66 -3.27 -16.37
C SER A 231 5.70 -4.12 -15.54
N VAL A 232 4.41 -3.76 -15.54
CA VAL A 232 3.33 -4.48 -14.85
C VAL A 232 2.35 -5.05 -15.88
N LEU A 233 2.05 -6.34 -15.77
CA LEU A 233 1.03 -7.04 -16.55
C LEU A 233 -0.01 -7.65 -15.59
N VAL A 234 -1.28 -7.31 -15.78
CA VAL A 234 -2.40 -7.84 -14.99
C VAL A 234 -3.40 -8.48 -15.93
N HIS A 235 -3.60 -9.80 -15.83
CA HIS A 235 -4.60 -10.55 -16.62
C HIS A 235 -6.01 -10.37 -16.05
N GLY A 236 -6.38 -9.13 -15.72
CA GLY A 236 -7.56 -8.76 -14.96
C GLY A 236 -7.75 -7.25 -14.89
N VAL A 237 -8.61 -6.83 -13.96
CA VAL A 237 -8.86 -5.40 -13.68
C VAL A 237 -7.89 -4.93 -12.59
N VAL A 238 -7.32 -3.73 -12.80
CA VAL A 238 -6.58 -2.99 -11.78
C VAL A 238 -7.55 -2.01 -11.11
N TRP A 239 -7.77 -2.18 -9.81
CA TRP A 239 -8.49 -1.22 -8.97
C TRP A 239 -7.51 -0.54 -8.03
N ASP A 240 -7.26 0.73 -8.29
CA ASP A 240 -6.63 1.66 -7.37
C ASP A 240 -7.75 2.48 -6.70
N ARG A 241 -8.03 2.19 -5.43
CA ARG A 241 -9.01 2.94 -4.62
C ARG A 241 -8.24 3.92 -3.75
N GLY A 242 -8.36 5.20 -4.05
CA GLY A 242 -7.46 6.23 -3.52
C GLY A 242 -8.06 7.12 -2.44
N SER A 243 -7.36 7.17 -1.31
CA SER A 243 -6.99 8.42 -0.63
C SER A 243 -5.47 8.49 -0.45
N ASP A 244 -4.83 7.35 -0.16
CA ASP A 244 -3.39 7.21 0.14
C ASP A 244 -2.65 6.24 -0.82
N SER A 245 -3.31 5.81 -1.89
CA SER A 245 -2.77 4.84 -2.84
C SER A 245 -1.86 5.52 -3.87
N LEU A 246 -0.56 5.19 -3.80
CA LEU A 246 0.51 5.84 -4.57
C LEU A 246 1.09 4.86 -5.59
N VAL A 247 0.52 4.82 -6.79
CA VAL A 247 0.89 3.84 -7.80
C VAL A 247 2.02 4.40 -8.68
N ASN A 248 3.19 3.76 -8.63
CA ASN A 248 4.40 4.21 -9.31
C ASN A 248 5.06 3.06 -10.09
N VAL A 249 4.96 3.09 -11.42
CA VAL A 249 5.53 2.07 -12.32
C VAL A 249 6.53 2.73 -13.27
N LEU A 250 7.77 2.23 -13.33
CA LEU A 250 8.77 2.80 -14.25
C LEU A 250 8.61 2.34 -15.70
N GLY A 251 8.15 1.11 -15.92
CA GLY A 251 7.91 0.54 -17.23
C GLY A 251 6.50 0.81 -17.75
N ASP A 252 6.02 -0.11 -18.58
CA ASP A 252 4.66 -0.12 -19.10
C ASP A 252 3.68 -0.73 -18.10
N VAL A 253 2.40 -0.41 -18.22
CA VAL A 253 1.30 -1.09 -17.53
C VAL A 253 0.35 -1.68 -18.57
N LYS A 254 0.06 -2.97 -18.47
CA LYS A 254 -0.92 -3.66 -19.32
C LYS A 254 -1.97 -4.36 -18.46
N CYS A 255 -3.24 -4.09 -18.72
CA CYS A 255 -4.36 -4.71 -18.00
C CYS A 255 -5.60 -4.88 -18.89
N HIS A 256 -6.63 -5.59 -18.41
CA HIS A 256 -7.91 -5.61 -19.12
C HIS A 256 -8.64 -4.28 -18.93
N ALA A 257 -8.71 -3.76 -17.72
CA ALA A 257 -9.22 -2.42 -17.42
C ALA A 257 -8.50 -1.81 -16.21
N LEU A 258 -8.43 -0.48 -16.18
CA LEU A 258 -7.94 0.30 -15.04
C LEU A 258 -9.07 1.17 -14.48
N HIS A 259 -9.31 1.07 -13.19
CA HIS A 259 -10.03 2.08 -12.41
C HIS A 259 -9.06 2.67 -11.39
N THR A 260 -8.82 3.97 -11.43
CA THR A 260 -8.01 4.69 -10.44
C THR A 260 -8.77 5.88 -9.89
N SER A 261 -8.72 6.06 -8.57
CA SER A 261 -9.11 7.32 -7.90
C SER A 261 -7.99 7.82 -7.01
N GLY A 262 -6.73 7.60 -7.41
CA GLY A 262 -5.53 7.92 -6.65
C GLY A 262 -4.43 8.53 -7.54
N GLU A 263 -3.23 8.71 -6.98
CA GLU A 263 -2.08 9.21 -7.75
C GLU A 263 -1.41 8.07 -8.52
N LEU A 264 -1.58 8.05 -9.84
CA LEU A 264 -1.07 6.98 -10.70
C LEU A 264 -0.02 7.48 -11.70
N SER A 265 1.21 7.01 -11.51
CA SER A 265 2.42 7.43 -12.22
C SER A 265 3.04 6.26 -12.97
N ILE A 266 3.05 6.32 -14.30
CA ILE A 266 3.62 5.35 -15.24
C ILE A 266 4.73 6.02 -16.05
N GLY A 267 5.91 5.40 -16.11
CA GLY A 267 7.05 5.86 -16.89
C GLY A 267 6.97 5.51 -18.37
N GLY A 268 6.30 4.40 -18.71
CA GLY A 268 6.05 3.91 -20.07
C GLY A 268 4.61 4.13 -20.55
N ILE A 269 4.09 3.16 -21.29
CA ILE A 269 2.74 3.18 -21.89
C ILE A 269 1.76 2.45 -20.96
N LEU A 270 0.58 3.03 -20.77
CA LEU A 270 -0.60 2.33 -20.26
C LEU A 270 -1.38 1.74 -21.43
N GLU A 271 -1.54 0.42 -21.49
CA GLU A 271 -2.42 -0.27 -22.44
C GLU A 271 -3.53 -1.01 -21.68
N ALA A 272 -4.79 -0.65 -21.96
CA ALA A 272 -5.99 -1.27 -21.38
C ALA A 272 -7.09 -1.40 -22.44
N ARG A 273 -8.17 -2.14 -22.15
CA ARG A 273 -9.43 -1.99 -22.90
C ARG A 273 -10.10 -0.67 -22.48
N ASP A 274 -10.26 -0.48 -21.17
CA ASP A 274 -10.94 0.68 -20.60
C ASP A 274 -10.11 1.32 -19.49
N VAL A 275 -10.16 2.64 -19.39
CA VAL A 275 -9.57 3.42 -18.30
C VAL A 275 -10.66 4.32 -17.71
N VAL A 276 -10.86 4.25 -16.41
CA VAL A 276 -11.76 5.11 -15.64
C VAL A 276 -10.96 5.85 -14.58
N LEU A 277 -11.07 7.17 -14.60
CA LEU A 277 -10.56 8.07 -13.57
C LEU A 277 -11.74 8.47 -12.67
N GLY A 278 -11.62 8.22 -11.37
CA GLY A 278 -12.63 8.55 -10.37
C GLY A 278 -12.61 10.04 -9.97
N TYR A 279 -13.27 10.34 -8.84
CA TYR A 279 -13.53 11.71 -8.36
C TYR A 279 -12.70 12.12 -7.12
N TYR A 280 -11.91 11.21 -6.53
CA TYR A 280 -11.23 11.43 -5.24
C TYR A 280 -9.83 12.11 -5.31
N ASN A 281 -9.79 13.45 -5.18
CA ASN A 281 -8.62 14.35 -5.24
C ASN A 281 -8.03 14.58 -6.66
N ASP A 282 -7.82 15.85 -7.04
CA ASP A 282 -7.11 16.37 -8.23
C ASP A 282 -6.28 15.34 -9.04
N HIS A 283 -6.95 14.52 -9.87
CA HIS A 283 -6.38 13.27 -10.40
C HIS A 283 -5.20 13.44 -11.35
N MET A 284 -3.99 13.24 -10.85
CA MET A 284 -2.80 13.20 -11.69
C MET A 284 -2.48 11.79 -12.19
N LEU A 285 -3.28 11.27 -13.13
CA LEU A 285 -2.81 10.18 -13.99
C LEU A 285 -1.71 10.69 -14.93
N LYS A 286 -0.50 10.17 -14.77
CA LYS A 286 0.62 10.40 -15.68
C LYS A 286 1.10 9.09 -16.30
N ALA A 287 1.08 9.01 -17.62
CA ALA A 287 1.76 8.01 -18.43
C ALA A 287 2.50 8.71 -19.59
N ALA A 288 3.49 8.06 -20.20
CA ALA A 288 4.06 8.58 -21.46
C ALA A 288 3.01 8.56 -22.58
N ARG A 289 2.15 7.53 -22.57
CA ARG A 289 0.97 7.43 -23.43
C ARG A 289 -0.07 6.50 -22.81
N ILE A 290 -1.35 6.81 -23.04
CA ILE A 290 -2.48 5.94 -22.70
C ILE A 290 -3.05 5.41 -24.00
N ARG A 291 -3.27 4.10 -24.08
CA ARG A 291 -3.95 3.41 -25.17
C ARG A 291 -5.12 2.64 -24.59
N ALA A 292 -6.32 3.05 -24.96
CA ALA A 292 -7.56 2.39 -24.55
C ALA A 292 -8.56 2.37 -25.71
N ALA A 293 -9.57 1.52 -25.60
CA ALA A 293 -10.78 1.63 -26.40
C ALA A 293 -11.72 2.72 -25.85
N VAL A 294 -11.72 2.89 -24.51
CA VAL A 294 -12.51 3.88 -23.79
C VAL A 294 -11.66 4.55 -22.71
N VAL A 295 -11.74 5.88 -22.63
CA VAL A 295 -11.29 6.66 -21.47
C VAL A 295 -12.48 7.44 -20.92
N ILE A 296 -12.76 7.25 -19.63
CA ILE A 296 -13.75 8.03 -18.87
C ILE A 296 -12.97 8.85 -17.85
N GLU A 297 -13.15 10.17 -17.85
CA GLU A 297 -12.45 11.10 -16.98
C GLU A 297 -13.41 11.97 -16.16
N ASP A 298 -13.00 12.30 -14.95
CA ASP A 298 -13.56 13.44 -14.23
C ASP A 298 -12.83 14.74 -14.66
N ASP A 299 -13.33 15.92 -14.29
CA ASP A 299 -12.83 17.25 -14.74
C ASP A 299 -11.37 17.60 -14.31
N HIS A 300 -10.63 16.64 -13.75
CA HIS A 300 -9.29 16.80 -13.17
C HIS A 300 -8.17 16.28 -14.12
N ALA A 301 -7.09 17.05 -14.24
CA ALA A 301 -6.18 16.99 -15.39
C ALA A 301 -5.13 15.85 -15.37
N PHE A 302 -5.23 14.94 -16.33
CA PHE A 302 -4.18 13.97 -16.65
C PHE A 302 -3.02 14.61 -17.44
N LEU A 303 -1.78 14.19 -17.16
CA LEU A 303 -0.55 14.73 -17.80
C LEU A 303 -0.06 13.86 -18.96
N SER A 304 -0.97 13.20 -19.67
CA SER A 304 -0.68 12.09 -20.58
C SER A 304 -1.19 12.34 -22.01
N THR A 305 -0.56 11.75 -23.02
CA THR A 305 -1.16 11.69 -24.37
C THR A 305 -2.12 10.50 -24.44
N VAL A 306 -3.39 10.73 -24.75
CA VAL A 306 -4.41 9.67 -24.93
C VAL A 306 -4.55 9.29 -26.40
N GLU A 307 -4.45 8.00 -26.69
CA GLU A 307 -4.92 7.34 -27.92
C GLU A 307 -6.17 6.54 -27.56
N SER A 308 -7.36 7.12 -27.76
CA SER A 308 -8.64 6.44 -27.53
C SER A 308 -9.65 6.73 -28.66
N PRO A 309 -10.37 5.72 -29.18
CA PRO A 309 -11.55 5.91 -30.02
C PRO A 309 -12.70 6.63 -29.31
N HIS A 310 -12.83 6.43 -27.99
CA HIS A 310 -13.90 7.00 -27.18
C HIS A 310 -13.33 7.69 -25.94
N HIS A 311 -13.70 8.95 -25.74
CA HIS A 311 -13.23 9.78 -24.65
C HIS A 311 -14.42 10.59 -24.13
N PHE A 312 -14.79 10.35 -22.87
CA PHE A 312 -15.97 10.93 -22.24
C PHE A 312 -15.60 11.53 -20.89
N ASP A 313 -16.20 12.66 -20.55
CA ASP A 313 -16.28 13.10 -19.15
C ASP A 313 -17.32 12.27 -18.37
N LEU A 314 -17.16 12.23 -17.05
CA LEU A 314 -17.95 11.42 -16.12
C LEU A 314 -19.44 11.79 -16.16
N GLU A 315 -19.76 13.07 -16.37
CA GLU A 315 -21.13 13.58 -16.44
C GLU A 315 -21.84 13.13 -17.72
N ARG A 316 -21.24 13.32 -18.91
CA ARG A 316 -21.77 12.80 -20.18
C ARG A 316 -21.86 11.28 -20.17
N TYR A 317 -20.94 10.62 -19.49
CA TYR A 317 -20.97 9.16 -19.34
C TYR A 317 -22.21 8.71 -18.54
N ARG A 318 -22.46 9.35 -17.39
CA ARG A 318 -23.65 9.09 -16.55
C ARG A 318 -24.96 9.43 -17.27
N ASP A 319 -25.00 10.57 -17.96
CA ASP A 319 -26.22 11.08 -18.58
C ASP A 319 -26.52 10.42 -19.95
N GLY A 320 -25.64 9.51 -20.43
CA GLY A 320 -25.78 8.76 -21.68
C GLY A 320 -25.68 9.59 -22.97
N ALA A 321 -25.41 10.90 -22.84
CA ALA A 321 -25.52 11.86 -23.94
C ALA A 321 -24.32 11.75 -24.91
N GLY A 322 -24.50 11.01 -26.01
CA GLY A 322 -23.47 10.80 -27.03
C GLY A 322 -22.55 9.60 -26.78
N VAL A 323 -22.83 8.81 -25.75
CA VAL A 323 -22.22 7.50 -25.51
C VAL A 323 -22.93 6.46 -26.37
N HIS A 324 -22.19 5.52 -26.97
CA HIS A 324 -22.80 4.41 -27.72
C HIS A 324 -23.48 3.43 -26.75
N GLU A 325 -24.66 2.88 -27.09
CA GLU A 325 -25.44 2.02 -26.18
C GLU A 325 -24.62 0.85 -25.61
N GLU A 326 -23.75 0.22 -26.41
CA GLU A 326 -22.85 -0.85 -25.96
C GLU A 326 -21.83 -0.37 -24.91
N LEU A 327 -21.36 0.88 -24.99
CA LEU A 327 -20.43 1.46 -24.02
C LEU A 327 -21.13 1.91 -22.75
N GLN A 328 -22.40 2.31 -22.85
CA GLN A 328 -23.25 2.63 -21.70
C GLN A 328 -23.54 1.35 -20.91
N ALA A 329 -23.94 0.27 -21.60
CA ALA A 329 -24.18 -1.05 -21.02
C ALA A 329 -22.92 -1.77 -20.49
N LEU A 330 -21.72 -1.30 -20.86
CA LEU A 330 -20.44 -1.88 -20.41
C LEU A 330 -19.95 -1.34 -19.05
N PHE A 331 -20.41 -0.17 -18.60
CA PHE A 331 -19.83 0.53 -17.44
C PHE A 331 -20.83 1.32 -16.55
N VAL A 332 -22.02 1.74 -17.02
CA VAL A 332 -22.96 2.52 -16.19
C VAL A 332 -23.48 1.70 -15.00
N ASP A 333 -23.99 0.48 -15.26
CA ASP A 333 -24.65 -0.34 -14.24
C ASP A 333 -23.68 -1.12 -13.32
N GLU A 334 -22.37 -1.18 -13.62
CA GLU A 334 -21.37 -1.95 -12.84
C GLU A 334 -20.33 -1.08 -12.10
N VAL A 335 -20.15 0.19 -12.43
CA VAL A 335 -19.16 1.08 -11.76
C VAL A 335 -19.80 2.07 -10.79
N PHE A 336 -21.05 2.47 -11.03
CA PHE A 336 -21.81 3.33 -10.15
C PHE A 336 -22.86 2.51 -9.36
N GLU A 337 -22.41 1.72 -8.38
CA GLU A 337 -23.29 1.36 -7.25
C GLU A 337 -23.63 2.67 -6.50
N MET A 338 -24.79 3.25 -6.80
CA MET A 338 -25.54 4.01 -5.80
C MET A 338 -25.99 3.01 -4.69
N ASP A 339 -25.91 3.35 -3.40
CA ASP A 339 -26.34 2.46 -2.28
C ASP A 339 -27.22 3.25 -1.28
N ASP A 340 -28.56 3.08 -1.33
CA ASP A 340 -29.56 3.91 -0.61
C ASP A 340 -30.64 3.12 0.18
N GLU A 341 -31.25 2.03 -0.34
CA GLU A 341 -32.29 1.28 0.39
C GLU A 341 -31.79 0.46 1.63
N GLU A 342 -30.66 -0.23 1.70
CA GLU A 342 -29.49 -0.37 0.80
C GLU A 342 -29.87 -0.76 -0.65
N GLU A 343 -29.40 0.01 -1.64
CA GLU A 343 -29.78 -0.21 -3.05
C GLU A 343 -29.13 -1.50 -3.59
N PRO A 344 -29.75 -2.17 -4.57
CA PRO A 344 -29.84 -3.62 -4.50
C PRO A 344 -28.53 -4.29 -4.89
N ARG A 345 -27.86 -4.86 -3.88
CA ARG A 345 -26.52 -5.44 -4.00
C ARG A 345 -26.42 -6.67 -4.92
N LEU A 346 -25.34 -6.65 -5.69
CA LEU A 346 -24.85 -7.74 -6.53
C LEU A 346 -24.33 -8.94 -5.70
N ASP A 347 -24.70 -10.17 -6.10
CA ASP A 347 -24.05 -11.41 -5.61
C ASP A 347 -22.64 -11.55 -6.22
N ARG A 348 -21.67 -10.85 -5.63
CA ARG A 348 -20.26 -10.78 -6.05
C ARG A 348 -19.61 -12.16 -6.18
N ARG A 349 -20.11 -13.18 -5.46
CA ARG A 349 -19.61 -14.56 -5.54
C ARG A 349 -20.04 -15.25 -6.84
N LYS A 350 -21.27 -15.02 -7.31
CA LYS A 350 -21.74 -15.52 -8.61
C LYS A 350 -21.13 -14.79 -9.81
N LEU A 351 -20.89 -13.47 -9.71
CA LEU A 351 -20.20 -12.73 -10.76
C LEU A 351 -18.77 -13.27 -10.95
N PHE A 352 -18.03 -13.39 -9.84
CA PHE A 352 -16.66 -13.92 -9.82
C PHE A 352 -16.56 -15.35 -10.39
N GLU A 353 -17.51 -16.24 -10.07
CA GLU A 353 -17.57 -17.60 -10.65
C GLU A 353 -17.82 -17.66 -12.16
N ARG A 354 -18.33 -16.59 -12.80
CA ARG A 354 -18.53 -16.54 -14.25
C ARG A 354 -17.31 -15.97 -14.97
N ILE A 355 -16.76 -14.87 -14.45
CA ILE A 355 -15.53 -14.24 -14.96
C ILE A 355 -14.37 -15.23 -14.92
N SER A 356 -14.15 -15.90 -13.78
CA SER A 356 -13.07 -16.89 -13.59
C SER A 356 -13.18 -18.15 -14.47
N LYS A 357 -14.34 -18.38 -15.13
CA LYS A 357 -14.54 -19.49 -16.09
C LYS A 357 -14.53 -19.01 -17.55
N GLY A 358 -14.23 -17.73 -17.81
CA GLY A 358 -14.25 -17.15 -19.15
C GLY A 358 -15.64 -17.14 -19.80
N LEU A 359 -16.71 -17.25 -19.00
CA LEU A 359 -18.09 -17.35 -19.50
C LEU A 359 -18.69 -15.94 -19.63
N PRO A 360 -19.43 -15.64 -20.72
CA PRO A 360 -20.12 -14.36 -20.86
C PRO A 360 -21.10 -14.16 -19.69
N VAL A 361 -21.07 -12.96 -19.11
CA VAL A 361 -21.70 -12.66 -17.81
C VAL A 361 -23.22 -12.43 -17.93
N PHE A 362 -23.71 -12.08 -19.12
CA PHE A 362 -25.16 -12.06 -19.43
C PHE A 362 -25.46 -12.76 -20.76
N ARG A 363 -26.75 -13.06 -21.02
CA ARG A 363 -27.20 -13.76 -22.24
C ARG A 363 -27.30 -12.78 -23.42
N LYS A 364 -27.15 -13.34 -24.62
CA LYS A 364 -27.39 -12.68 -25.93
C LYS A 364 -28.68 -11.87 -25.97
#